data_AF-A0A1F9ZIP5-F1
#
_entry.id   AF-A0A1F9ZIP5-F1
#
_cell.length_a   1.000
_cell.length_b   1.000
_cell.length_c   1.000
_cell.angle_alpha   90.00
_cell.angle_beta   90.00
_cell.angle_gamma   90.00
#
_symmetry.space_group_name_H-M   'P 1'
#
loop_
_entity.id
_entity.type
_entity.pdbx_description
1 polymer ?
#
loop_
_entity_poly.entity_id
_entity_poly.type
_entity_poly.pdbx_seq_one_letter_code
_entity_poly.pdbx_strand_id
1 'polypeptide(L)'
;GEVDPQMAVMNDLRTMKNAAWLGWQMEANWADPFLFATYSIVKPISATLILVFMFMVVTGGDTDNAYFSYMFIGNALYMYVAEVLFGVTWVIHDDREHYMTLKQVYIAPINFYAYILGRSAIKIVITTAGVIITLVFGVLVLGVDIFLGDIDWLLLAGSTVLGMGCICVLGLALGGITFLTARHSIGINEGVAGIFYVMSGIIFPITALPTWAQSISKVLPVTYWMDSMRRALMPDAMAELSSAAAFDVTGLGGFSNLYIMIYLAISAAIFFVLSLAVFRFADGVARRKGKIDWTTSY
;
A
#
# COMPACT_ATOMS: atom_id res chain seq x y z
N GLY A 1 10.12 -22.64 -32.98
CA GLY A 1 10.67 -23.17 -31.72
C GLY A 1 9.78 -22.69 -30.62
N GLU A 2 8.91 -23.57 -30.12
CA GLU A 2 8.06 -23.25 -28.99
C GLU A 2 8.94 -23.05 -27.76
N VAL A 3 8.88 -21.86 -27.17
CA VAL A 3 9.52 -21.60 -25.89
C VAL A 3 8.81 -22.47 -24.87
N ASP A 4 9.54 -23.39 -24.25
CA ASP A 4 9.02 -24.22 -23.17
C ASP A 4 8.41 -23.31 -22.08
N PRO A 5 7.11 -23.40 -21.78
CA PRO A 5 6.45 -22.53 -20.81
C PRO A 5 7.11 -22.61 -19.42
N GLN A 6 7.74 -23.73 -19.06
CA GLN A 6 8.49 -23.84 -17.81
C GLN A 6 9.77 -22.99 -17.84
N MET A 7 10.46 -22.92 -18.98
CA MET A 7 11.64 -22.08 -19.16
C MET A 7 11.28 -20.58 -19.13
N ALA A 8 10.11 -20.20 -19.66
CA ALA A 8 9.62 -18.82 -19.60
C ALA A 8 9.36 -18.38 -18.14
N VAL A 9 8.64 -19.20 -17.38
CA VAL A 9 8.36 -18.92 -15.94
C VAL A 9 9.66 -18.86 -15.14
N MET A 10 10.60 -19.76 -15.39
CA MET A 10 11.89 -19.77 -14.70
C MET A 10 12.70 -18.48 -14.97
N ASN A 11 12.67 -17.99 -16.21
CA ASN A 11 13.33 -16.73 -16.57
C ASN A 11 12.68 -15.52 -15.92
N ASP A 12 11.35 -15.49 -15.84
CA ASP A 12 10.61 -14.41 -15.15
C ASP A 12 10.92 -14.40 -13.65
N LEU A 13 10.95 -15.57 -13.00
CA LEU A 13 11.32 -15.69 -11.59
C LEU A 13 12.77 -15.27 -11.33
N ARG A 14 13.71 -15.64 -12.21
CA ARG A 14 15.10 -15.19 -12.13
C ARG A 14 15.21 -13.67 -12.27
N THR A 15 14.48 -13.10 -13.22
CA THR A 15 14.41 -11.64 -13.42
C THR A 15 13.89 -10.97 -12.17
N MET A 16 12.77 -11.44 -11.62
CA MET A 16 12.16 -10.91 -10.41
C MET A 16 13.11 -10.97 -9.21
N LYS A 17 13.79 -12.11 -9.00
CA LYS A 17 14.79 -12.27 -7.92
C LYS A 17 15.95 -11.29 -8.06
N ASN A 18 16.53 -11.18 -9.25
CA ASN A 18 17.67 -10.29 -9.49
C ASN A 18 17.27 -8.82 -9.36
N ALA A 19 16.09 -8.46 -9.86
CA ALA A 19 15.52 -7.13 -9.75
C ALA A 19 15.21 -6.75 -8.29
N ALA A 20 14.73 -7.71 -7.49
CA ALA A 20 14.57 -7.54 -6.05
C ALA A 20 15.93 -7.33 -5.36
N TRP A 21 16.94 -8.14 -5.67
CA TRP A 21 18.28 -7.94 -5.11
C TRP A 21 18.86 -6.56 -5.44
N LEU A 22 18.71 -6.11 -6.69
CA LEU A 22 19.09 -4.76 -7.10
C LEU A 22 18.32 -3.69 -6.31
N GLY A 23 17.01 -3.87 -6.11
CA GLY A 23 16.19 -3.05 -5.23
C GLY A 23 16.76 -2.93 -3.83
N TRP A 24 17.12 -4.05 -3.21
CA TRP A 24 17.69 -4.06 -1.87
C TRP A 24 19.02 -3.30 -1.81
N GLN A 25 19.91 -3.52 -2.78
CA GLN A 25 21.18 -2.81 -2.83
C GLN A 25 20.98 -1.30 -2.94
N MET A 26 20.01 -0.85 -3.72
CA MET A 26 19.74 0.58 -3.86
C MET A 26 19.12 1.19 -2.60
N GLU A 27 18.22 0.46 -1.93
CA GLU A 27 17.55 0.93 -0.71
C GLU A 27 18.43 0.88 0.54
N ALA A 28 19.38 -0.05 0.63
CA ALA A 28 20.21 -0.24 1.81
C ALA A 28 21.56 0.49 1.74
N ASN A 29 22.08 0.79 0.54
CA ASN A 29 23.46 1.24 0.36
C ASN A 29 23.66 2.77 0.46
N TRP A 30 22.63 3.54 0.80
CA TRP A 30 22.75 5.00 0.93
C TRP A 30 23.39 5.44 2.27
N ALA A 31 23.46 4.54 3.26
CA ALA A 31 24.01 4.81 4.59
C ALA A 31 24.83 3.64 5.14
N ASP A 32 25.53 3.89 6.25
CA ASP A 32 26.10 2.79 7.03
C ASP A 32 24.98 1.89 7.60
N PRO A 33 25.27 0.62 7.91
CA PRO A 33 24.24 -0.30 8.40
C PRO A 33 23.55 0.16 9.70
N PHE A 34 24.26 0.94 10.53
CA PHE A 34 23.74 1.43 11.79
C PHE A 34 22.76 2.59 11.62
N LEU A 35 23.07 3.60 10.80
CA LEU A 35 22.15 4.70 10.50
C LEU A 35 20.95 4.19 9.71
N PHE A 36 21.15 3.25 8.78
CA PHE A 36 20.05 2.60 8.07
C PHE A 36 19.07 1.94 9.05
N ALA A 37 19.57 1.08 9.95
CA ALA A 37 18.73 0.40 10.94
C ALA A 37 18.02 1.40 11.88
N THR A 38 18.76 2.42 12.35
CA THR A 38 18.20 3.47 13.21
C THR A 38 17.08 4.23 12.51
N TYR A 39 17.29 4.66 11.26
CA TYR A 39 16.30 5.39 10.49
C TYR A 39 15.06 4.54 10.17
N SER A 40 15.26 3.26 9.82
CA SER A 40 14.16 2.32 9.56
C SER A 40 13.27 2.08 10.78
N ILE A 41 13.79 2.19 12.00
CA ILE A 41 13.01 2.06 13.24
C ILE A 41 12.39 3.40 13.65
N VAL A 42 13.17 4.48 13.61
CA VAL A 42 12.74 5.80 14.13
C VAL A 42 11.69 6.45 13.22
N LYS A 43 11.84 6.36 11.89
CA LYS A 43 10.93 6.98 10.92
C LYS A 43 9.45 6.55 11.13
N PRO A 44 9.10 5.26 11.11
CA PRO A 44 7.70 4.84 11.21
C PRO A 44 7.08 5.14 12.59
N ILE A 45 7.86 5.01 13.67
CA ILE A 45 7.43 5.37 15.03
C ILE A 45 7.15 6.87 15.10
N SER A 46 8.07 7.70 14.63
CA SER A 46 7.93 9.17 14.65
C SER A 46 6.71 9.63 13.85
N ALA A 47 6.49 9.07 12.67
CA ALA A 47 5.33 9.40 11.85
C ALA A 47 4.01 9.04 12.56
N THR A 48 3.97 7.90 13.23
CA THR A 48 2.78 7.46 13.98
C THR A 48 2.54 8.30 15.23
N LEU A 49 3.60 8.72 15.93
CA LEU A 49 3.50 9.55 17.14
C LEU A 49 2.81 10.88 16.88
N ILE A 50 2.95 11.47 15.68
CA ILE A 50 2.23 12.71 15.32
C ILE A 50 0.72 12.53 15.50
N LEU A 51 0.16 11.43 14.98
CA LEU A 51 -1.27 11.15 15.10
C LEU A 51 -1.68 10.77 16.52
N VAL A 52 -0.83 10.02 17.23
CA VAL A 52 -1.07 9.66 18.63
C VAL A 52 -1.17 10.91 19.49
N PHE A 53 -0.23 11.86 19.34
CA PHE A 53 -0.29 13.14 20.06
C PHE A 53 -1.51 13.96 19.66
N MET A 54 -1.85 14.04 18.38
CA MET A 54 -3.08 14.72 17.94
C MET A 54 -4.32 14.09 18.57
N PHE A 55 -4.41 12.76 18.62
CA PHE A 55 -5.52 12.05 19.23
C PHE A 55 -5.61 12.35 20.73
N MET A 56 -4.50 12.24 21.47
CA MET A 56 -4.45 12.54 22.91
C MET A 56 -4.90 13.98 23.21
N VAL A 57 -4.50 14.94 22.39
CA VAL A 57 -4.91 16.35 22.56
C VAL A 57 -6.42 16.51 22.34
N VAL A 58 -7.00 15.79 21.38
CA VAL A 58 -8.43 15.85 21.06
C VAL A 58 -9.28 15.13 22.11
N THR A 59 -8.84 13.97 22.60
CA THR A 59 -9.61 13.16 23.58
C THR A 59 -9.34 13.54 25.04
N GLY A 60 -8.43 14.49 25.29
CA GLY A 60 -8.03 14.85 26.65
C GLY A 60 -7.20 13.77 27.36
N GLY A 61 -6.55 12.90 26.59
CA GLY A 61 -5.69 11.82 27.10
C GLY A 61 -6.39 10.48 27.30
N ASP A 62 -7.65 10.33 26.90
CA ASP A 62 -8.34 9.04 26.91
C ASP A 62 -7.83 8.14 25.77
N THR A 63 -6.98 7.17 26.11
CA THR A 63 -6.41 6.17 25.19
C THR A 63 -7.04 4.78 25.32
N ASP A 64 -7.85 4.53 26.35
CA ASP A 64 -8.57 3.26 26.59
C ASP A 64 -9.84 3.16 25.74
N ASN A 65 -9.77 3.71 24.52
CA ASN A 65 -10.91 3.86 23.64
C ASN A 65 -10.70 3.02 22.38
N ALA A 66 -11.69 2.23 21.98
CA ALA A 66 -11.65 1.45 20.75
C ALA A 66 -11.39 2.32 19.48
N TYR A 67 -11.70 3.62 19.51
CA TYR A 67 -11.31 4.58 18.46
C TYR A 67 -9.80 4.81 18.36
N PHE A 68 -9.07 4.77 19.49
CA PHE A 68 -7.61 4.88 19.49
C PHE A 68 -6.98 3.71 18.74
N SER A 69 -7.37 2.49 19.10
CA SER A 69 -6.97 1.25 18.44
C SER A 69 -7.35 1.23 16.95
N TYR A 70 -8.56 1.67 16.61
CA TYR A 70 -9.03 1.80 15.23
C TYR A 70 -8.13 2.72 14.38
N MET A 71 -7.83 3.90 14.91
CA MET A 71 -6.99 4.92 14.27
C MET A 71 -5.55 4.45 14.15
N PHE A 72 -4.99 3.88 15.24
CA PHE A 72 -3.60 3.46 15.30
C PHE A 72 -3.29 2.34 14.30
N ILE A 73 -4.09 1.26 14.30
CA ILE A 73 -3.93 0.16 13.33
C ILE A 73 -4.19 0.66 11.92
N GLY A 74 -5.20 1.50 11.72
CA GLY A 74 -5.47 2.11 10.42
C GLY A 74 -4.24 2.84 9.86
N ASN A 75 -3.61 3.69 10.67
CA ASN A 75 -2.40 4.40 10.28
C ASN A 75 -1.22 3.46 10.00
N ALA A 76 -1.01 2.45 10.84
CA ALA A 76 0.04 1.46 10.62
C ALA A 76 -0.15 0.74 9.28
N LEU A 77 -1.37 0.30 8.97
CA LEU A 77 -1.68 -0.38 7.70
C LEU A 77 -1.65 0.58 6.49
N TYR A 78 -1.96 1.86 6.69
CA TYR A 78 -1.84 2.87 5.64
C TYR A 78 -0.41 3.03 5.14
N MET A 79 0.60 2.71 5.94
CA MET A 79 1.99 2.68 5.46
C MET A 79 2.13 1.80 4.21
N TYR A 80 1.39 0.69 4.10
CA TYR A 80 1.38 -0.09 2.86
C TYR A 80 0.78 0.68 1.69
N VAL A 81 -0.36 1.34 1.89
CA VAL A 81 -1.01 2.13 0.85
C VAL A 81 -0.10 3.27 0.40
N ALA A 82 0.58 3.97 1.31
CA ALA A 82 1.46 5.06 0.96
C ALA A 82 2.77 4.58 0.32
N GLU A 83 3.51 3.72 1.00
CA GLU A 83 4.90 3.37 0.63
C GLU A 83 4.96 2.34 -0.52
N VAL A 84 3.99 1.41 -0.62
CA VAL A 84 3.99 0.44 -1.74
C VAL A 84 3.43 1.07 -3.01
N LEU A 85 2.33 1.83 -2.92
CA LEU A 85 1.77 2.53 -4.08
C LEU A 85 2.80 3.49 -4.69
N PHE A 86 3.42 4.31 -3.82
CA PHE A 86 4.47 5.23 -4.23
C PHE A 86 5.70 4.47 -4.69
N GLY A 87 6.13 3.44 -3.95
CA GLY A 87 7.33 2.66 -4.25
C GLY A 87 7.30 2.01 -5.64
N VAL A 88 6.16 1.46 -6.07
CA VAL A 88 6.02 0.89 -7.43
C VAL A 88 6.17 1.96 -8.51
N THR A 89 5.54 3.13 -8.31
CA THR A 89 5.69 4.25 -9.24
C THR A 89 7.12 4.79 -9.24
N TRP A 90 7.74 4.85 -8.06
CA TRP A 90 9.08 5.37 -7.86
C TRP A 90 10.12 4.54 -8.61
N VAL A 91 9.99 3.21 -8.66
CA VAL A 91 10.88 2.36 -9.47
C VAL A 91 10.95 2.82 -10.93
N ILE A 92 9.80 3.14 -11.54
CA ILE A 92 9.75 3.63 -12.93
C ILE A 92 10.40 5.01 -13.05
N HIS A 93 10.10 5.90 -12.10
CA HIS A 93 10.61 7.27 -12.10
C HIS A 93 12.14 7.30 -11.91
N ASP A 94 12.65 6.52 -10.97
CA ASP A 94 14.07 6.38 -10.62
C ASP A 94 14.89 5.80 -11.78
N ASP A 95 14.39 4.72 -12.41
CA ASP A 95 15.03 4.13 -13.59
C ASP A 95 15.02 5.07 -14.81
N ARG A 96 14.04 6.00 -14.89
CA ARG A 96 13.93 6.98 -15.97
C ARG A 96 14.79 8.22 -15.74
N GLU A 97 14.65 8.86 -14.59
CA GLU A 97 15.22 10.19 -14.31
C GLU A 97 16.58 10.10 -13.63
N HIS A 98 16.73 9.24 -12.62
CA HIS A 98 17.96 9.15 -11.84
C HIS A 98 19.01 8.29 -12.53
N TYR A 99 18.65 7.05 -12.88
CA TYR A 99 19.59 6.10 -13.48
C TYR A 99 19.64 6.13 -15.00
N MET A 100 18.60 6.67 -15.66
CA MET A 100 18.49 6.72 -17.13
C MET A 100 18.71 5.34 -17.79
N THR A 101 18.28 4.28 -17.10
CA THR A 101 18.39 2.87 -17.51
C THR A 101 17.09 2.33 -18.11
N LEU A 102 15.99 3.09 -18.06
CA LEU A 102 14.69 2.62 -18.48
C LEU A 102 14.68 2.10 -19.93
N LYS A 103 15.28 2.80 -20.90
CA LYS A 103 15.39 2.31 -22.30
C LYS A 103 16.13 0.99 -22.41
N GLN A 104 17.20 0.79 -21.62
CA GLN A 104 17.99 -0.43 -21.62
C GLN A 104 17.15 -1.59 -21.10
N VAL A 105 16.34 -1.36 -20.06
CA VAL A 105 15.39 -2.35 -19.52
C VAL A 105 14.33 -2.72 -20.58
N TYR A 106 13.82 -1.76 -21.36
CA TYR A 106 12.84 -2.03 -22.42
C TYR A 106 13.41 -2.79 -23.63
N ILE A 107 14.71 -2.67 -23.92
CA ILE A 107 15.38 -3.37 -25.04
C ILE A 107 15.90 -4.75 -24.61
N ALA A 108 16.13 -4.95 -23.30
CA ALA A 108 16.58 -6.22 -22.77
C ALA A 108 15.53 -7.33 -23.00
N PRO A 109 15.95 -8.59 -23.23
CA PRO A 109 15.06 -9.73 -23.42
C PRO A 109 14.49 -10.24 -22.08
N ILE A 110 13.92 -9.32 -21.29
CA ILE A 110 13.32 -9.59 -19.98
C ILE A 110 11.87 -9.12 -19.93
N ASN A 111 11.08 -9.74 -19.08
CA ASN A 111 9.71 -9.30 -18.83
C ASN A 111 9.71 -8.05 -17.95
N PHE A 112 9.33 -6.91 -18.52
CA PHE A 112 9.27 -5.62 -17.83
C PHE A 112 8.40 -5.65 -16.56
N TYR A 113 7.27 -6.36 -16.58
CA TYR A 113 6.40 -6.48 -15.40
C TYR A 113 7.07 -7.27 -14.28
N ALA A 114 7.77 -8.37 -14.62
CA ALA A 114 8.51 -9.17 -13.64
C ALA A 114 9.66 -8.37 -13.01
N TYR A 115 10.33 -7.53 -13.81
CA TYR A 115 11.36 -6.61 -13.33
C TYR A 115 10.81 -5.58 -12.34
N ILE A 116 9.73 -4.87 -12.68
CA ILE A 116 9.12 -3.89 -11.77
C ILE A 116 8.63 -4.57 -10.50
N LEU A 117 7.87 -5.66 -10.62
CA LEU A 117 7.35 -6.37 -9.45
C LEU A 117 8.48 -6.87 -8.54
N GLY A 118 9.60 -7.31 -9.11
CA GLY A 118 10.80 -7.67 -8.37
C GLY A 118 11.39 -6.48 -7.60
N ARG A 119 11.59 -5.34 -8.28
CA ARG A 119 12.09 -4.11 -7.65
C ARG A 119 11.17 -3.60 -6.54
N SER A 120 9.85 -3.66 -6.77
CA SER A 120 8.83 -3.25 -5.79
C SER A 120 8.66 -4.22 -4.64
N ALA A 121 9.00 -5.51 -4.80
CA ALA A 121 8.90 -6.49 -3.71
C ALA A 121 9.74 -6.09 -2.49
N ILE A 122 10.89 -5.46 -2.70
CA ILE A 122 11.72 -4.95 -1.59
C ILE A 122 11.02 -3.81 -0.85
N LYS A 123 10.31 -2.92 -1.55
CA LYS A 123 9.51 -1.88 -0.91
C LYS A 123 8.44 -2.48 -0.01
N ILE A 124 7.80 -3.57 -0.44
CA ILE A 124 6.84 -4.32 0.38
C ILE A 124 7.54 -4.86 1.64
N VAL A 125 8.69 -5.52 1.50
CA VAL A 125 9.45 -6.08 2.64
C VAL A 125 9.86 -4.99 3.65
N ILE A 126 10.42 -3.88 3.18
CA ILE A 126 10.83 -2.76 4.04
C ILE A 126 9.60 -2.15 4.73
N THR A 127 8.50 -1.98 4.00
CA THR A 127 7.26 -1.44 4.57
C THR A 127 6.67 -2.41 5.59
N THR A 128 6.66 -3.71 5.32
CA THR A 128 6.23 -4.74 6.28
C THR A 128 7.03 -4.69 7.56
N ALA A 129 8.36 -4.54 7.47
CA ALA A 129 9.20 -4.36 8.66
C ALA A 129 8.79 -3.10 9.44
N GLY A 130 8.57 -1.97 8.75
CA GLY A 130 8.08 -0.74 9.36
C GLY A 130 6.72 -0.89 10.04
N VAL A 131 5.76 -1.57 9.41
CA VAL A 131 4.44 -1.85 9.97
C VAL A 131 4.55 -2.72 11.22
N ILE A 132 5.36 -3.79 11.18
CA ILE A 132 5.59 -4.65 12.35
C ILE A 132 6.21 -3.84 13.49
N ILE A 133 7.21 -3.01 13.22
CA ILE A 133 7.83 -2.12 14.22
C ILE A 133 6.78 -1.20 14.84
N THR A 134 5.92 -0.57 14.03
CA THR A 134 4.84 0.30 14.51
C THR A 134 3.85 -0.47 15.37
N LEU A 135 3.40 -1.66 14.94
CA LEU A 135 2.46 -2.48 15.70
C LEU A 135 3.07 -2.94 17.04
N VAL A 136 4.31 -3.40 17.03
CA VAL A 136 5.03 -3.79 18.25
C VAL A 136 5.18 -2.60 19.19
N PHE A 137 5.50 -1.42 18.67
CA PHE A 137 5.55 -0.19 19.46
C PHE A 137 4.19 0.16 20.07
N GLY A 138 3.10 0.01 19.30
CA GLY A 138 1.74 0.23 19.78
C GLY A 138 1.37 -0.68 20.94
N VAL A 139 1.66 -1.97 20.83
CA VAL A 139 1.38 -2.96 21.88
C VAL A 139 2.23 -2.70 23.14
N LEU A 140 3.54 -2.45 22.98
CA LEU A 140 4.46 -2.34 24.11
C LEU A 140 4.43 -0.99 24.83
N VAL A 141 4.20 0.10 24.10
CA VAL A 141 4.35 1.47 24.63
C VAL A 141 3.00 2.17 24.78
N LEU A 142 2.07 1.93 23.86
CA LEU A 142 0.78 2.62 23.83
C LEU A 142 -0.38 1.78 24.38
N GLY A 143 -0.12 0.54 24.80
CA GLY A 143 -1.14 -0.34 25.38
C GLY A 143 -2.21 -0.79 24.39
N VAL A 144 -1.88 -0.85 23.09
CA VAL A 144 -2.84 -1.28 22.06
C VAL A 144 -3.12 -2.79 22.21
N ASP A 145 -4.38 -3.15 22.47
CA ASP A 145 -4.81 -4.54 22.67
C ASP A 145 -4.78 -5.34 21.35
N ILE A 146 -3.69 -6.08 21.12
CA ILE A 146 -3.58 -7.08 20.04
C ILE A 146 -3.22 -8.42 20.67
N PHE A 147 -4.23 -9.28 20.83
CA PHE A 147 -4.04 -10.64 21.32
C PHE A 147 -3.74 -11.59 20.16
N LEU A 148 -2.51 -12.11 20.10
CA LEU A 148 -2.06 -13.06 19.06
C LEU A 148 -2.95 -14.32 18.96
N GLY A 149 -3.65 -14.68 20.03
CA GLY A 149 -4.55 -15.84 20.09
C GLY A 149 -5.89 -15.63 19.35
N ASP A 150 -6.35 -14.39 19.25
CA ASP A 150 -7.65 -14.03 18.65
C ASP A 150 -7.51 -13.59 17.18
N ILE A 151 -6.27 -13.58 16.65
CA ILE A 151 -6.01 -13.21 15.28
C ILE A 151 -6.57 -14.27 14.32
N ASP A 152 -7.47 -13.85 13.44
CA ASP A 152 -7.89 -14.67 12.30
C ASP A 152 -6.81 -14.64 11.22
N TRP A 153 -5.86 -15.56 11.32
CA TRP A 153 -4.74 -15.69 10.39
C TRP A 153 -5.17 -15.93 8.94
N LEU A 154 -6.32 -16.58 8.72
CA LEU A 154 -6.83 -16.85 7.38
C LEU A 154 -7.36 -15.57 6.74
N LEU A 155 -8.13 -14.78 7.50
CA LEU A 155 -8.62 -13.48 7.07
C LEU A 155 -7.46 -12.50 6.87
N LEU A 156 -6.47 -12.50 7.77
CA LEU A 156 -5.28 -11.66 7.67
C LEU A 156 -4.47 -11.99 6.41
N ALA A 157 -4.14 -13.26 6.20
CA ALA A 157 -3.34 -13.68 5.04
C ALA A 157 -4.10 -13.43 3.73
N GLY A 158 -5.39 -13.79 3.66
CA GLY A 158 -6.22 -13.58 2.49
C GLY A 158 -6.38 -12.12 2.12
N SER A 159 -6.70 -11.26 3.10
CA SER A 159 -6.84 -9.82 2.89
C SER A 159 -5.51 -9.17 2.53
N THR A 160 -4.40 -9.59 3.14
CA THR A 160 -3.04 -9.11 2.80
C THR A 160 -2.71 -9.37 1.34
N VAL A 161 -2.90 -10.61 0.86
CA VAL A 161 -2.57 -10.96 -0.53
C VAL A 161 -3.43 -10.16 -1.51
N LEU A 162 -4.75 -10.08 -1.28
CA LEU A 162 -5.65 -9.35 -2.17
C LEU A 162 -5.39 -7.84 -2.16
N GLY A 163 -5.26 -7.25 -0.97
CA GLY A 163 -5.02 -5.83 -0.81
C GLY A 163 -3.66 -5.40 -1.36
N MET A 164 -2.60 -6.15 -1.06
CA MET A 164 -1.26 -5.87 -1.59
C MET A 164 -1.23 -5.99 -3.13
N GLY A 165 -1.87 -7.02 -3.69
CA GLY A 165 -2.00 -7.17 -5.13
C GLY A 165 -2.71 -5.99 -5.78
N CYS A 166 -3.78 -5.49 -5.15
CA CYS A 166 -4.52 -4.31 -5.60
C CYS A 166 -3.65 -3.05 -5.58
N ILE A 167 -2.95 -2.78 -4.47
CA ILE A 167 -2.08 -1.60 -4.34
C ILE A 167 -0.90 -1.65 -5.32
N CYS A 168 -0.26 -2.81 -5.50
CA CYS A 168 0.83 -2.95 -6.47
C CYS A 168 0.40 -2.58 -7.88
N VAL A 169 -0.81 -3.00 -8.27
CA VAL A 169 -1.32 -2.79 -9.63
C VAL A 169 -1.83 -1.36 -9.81
N LEU A 170 -2.42 -0.75 -8.78
CA LEU A 170 -2.68 0.69 -8.75
C LEU A 170 -1.38 1.51 -8.88
N GLY A 171 -0.32 1.11 -8.18
CA GLY A 171 0.99 1.75 -8.25
C GLY A 171 1.59 1.63 -9.64
N LEU A 172 1.38 0.50 -10.33
CA LEU A 172 1.77 0.35 -11.74
C LEU A 172 1.01 1.33 -12.64
N ALA A 173 -0.30 1.52 -12.44
CA ALA A 173 -1.08 2.47 -13.23
C ALA A 173 -0.60 3.91 -13.07
N LEU A 174 -0.30 4.34 -11.84
CA LEU A 174 0.30 5.63 -11.54
C LEU A 174 1.68 5.76 -12.18
N GLY A 175 2.49 4.71 -12.11
CA GLY A 175 3.73 4.53 -12.86
C GLY A 175 3.58 4.83 -14.35
N GLY A 176 2.57 4.27 -15.00
CA GLY A 176 2.25 4.56 -16.40
C GLY A 176 1.92 6.04 -16.64
N ILE A 177 1.13 6.64 -15.75
CA ILE A 177 0.78 8.08 -15.84
C ILE A 177 2.02 8.97 -15.78
N THR A 178 3.06 8.58 -15.03
CA THR A 178 4.32 9.35 -14.97
C THR A 178 5.00 9.48 -16.35
N PHE A 179 4.80 8.53 -17.27
CA PHE A 179 5.30 8.67 -18.65
C PHE A 179 4.67 9.83 -19.40
N LEU A 180 3.43 10.20 -19.03
CA LEU A 180 2.69 11.29 -19.67
C LEU A 180 2.95 12.64 -18.98
N THR A 181 3.30 12.61 -17.70
CA THR A 181 3.43 13.79 -16.83
C THR A 181 4.85 13.91 -16.30
N ALA A 182 5.67 14.77 -16.91
CA ALA A 182 7.08 14.91 -16.55
C ALA A 182 7.31 15.56 -15.17
N ARG A 183 6.65 16.69 -14.85
CA ARG A 183 6.97 17.50 -13.65
C ARG A 183 6.10 17.29 -12.41
N HIS A 184 5.02 16.52 -12.50
CA HIS A 184 4.01 16.39 -11.42
C HIS A 184 3.74 14.94 -11.02
N SER A 185 4.65 14.01 -11.32
CA SER A 185 4.51 12.59 -10.97
C SER A 185 4.36 12.38 -9.46
N ILE A 186 5.18 13.05 -8.65
CA ILE A 186 5.17 12.94 -7.18
C ILE A 186 3.82 13.43 -6.62
N GLY A 187 3.38 14.64 -7.00
CA GLY A 187 2.13 15.21 -6.50
C GLY A 187 0.89 14.40 -6.87
N ILE A 188 0.89 13.73 -8.03
CA ILE A 188 -0.20 12.81 -8.40
C ILE A 188 -0.24 11.61 -7.46
N ASN A 189 0.91 11.00 -7.14
CA ASN A 189 0.96 9.85 -6.25
C ASN A 189 0.52 10.21 -4.84
N GLU A 190 1.03 11.32 -4.30
CA GLU A 190 0.65 11.83 -2.97
C GLU A 190 -0.83 12.20 -2.93
N GLY A 191 -1.36 12.82 -3.98
CA GLY A 191 -2.78 13.14 -4.09
C GLY A 191 -3.66 11.89 -4.05
N VAL A 192 -3.30 10.83 -4.79
CA VAL A 192 -4.04 9.56 -4.79
C VAL A 192 -3.93 8.85 -3.44
N ALA A 193 -2.75 8.80 -2.84
CA ALA A 193 -2.55 8.25 -1.51
C ALA A 193 -3.34 9.02 -0.44
N GLY A 194 -3.42 10.35 -0.55
CA GLY A 194 -4.21 11.21 0.34
C GLY A 194 -5.72 11.02 0.18
N ILE A 195 -6.20 10.79 -1.05
CA ILE A 195 -7.59 10.40 -1.30
C ILE A 195 -7.91 9.10 -0.57
N PHE A 196 -7.07 8.08 -0.67
CA PHE A 196 -7.27 6.84 0.08
C PHE A 196 -7.21 7.08 1.59
N TYR A 197 -6.28 7.90 2.06
CA TYR A 197 -6.16 8.23 3.49
C TYR A 197 -7.45 8.76 4.11
N VAL A 198 -8.15 9.66 3.40
CA VAL A 198 -9.39 10.27 3.88
C VAL A 198 -10.61 9.42 3.57
N MET A 199 -10.68 8.82 2.38
CA MET A 199 -11.88 8.16 1.86
C MET A 199 -11.90 6.63 2.09
N SER A 200 -10.90 6.05 2.74
CA SER A 200 -10.88 4.59 3.01
C SER A 200 -11.05 4.23 4.48
N GLY A 201 -11.48 5.17 5.30
CA GLY A 201 -11.74 4.92 6.72
C GLY A 201 -10.48 4.53 7.49
N ILE A 202 -9.35 5.19 7.21
CA ILE A 202 -8.05 4.86 7.82
C ILE A 202 -7.93 5.46 9.22
N ILE A 203 -8.14 6.77 9.35
CA ILE A 203 -8.10 7.44 10.66
C ILE A 203 -9.48 7.42 11.32
N PHE A 204 -10.48 7.84 10.55
CA PHE A 204 -11.85 8.03 11.03
C PHE A 204 -12.78 7.01 10.37
N PRO A 205 -13.84 6.56 11.06
CA PRO A 205 -14.84 5.70 10.46
C PRO A 205 -15.53 6.37 9.26
N ILE A 206 -15.99 5.57 8.30
CA ILE A 206 -16.62 6.07 7.07
C ILE A 206 -17.88 6.86 7.41
N THR A 207 -18.59 6.50 8.47
CA THR A 207 -19.82 7.17 8.92
C THR A 207 -19.60 8.64 9.34
N ALA A 208 -18.36 9.02 9.68
CA ALA A 208 -18.01 10.41 10.01
C ALA A 208 -17.90 11.31 8.77
N LEU A 209 -17.79 10.73 7.56
CA LEU A 209 -17.70 11.46 6.30
C LEU A 209 -19.08 11.98 5.84
N PRO A 210 -19.14 13.07 5.06
CA PRO A 210 -20.37 13.49 4.37
C PRO A 210 -20.92 12.38 3.46
N THR A 211 -22.24 12.35 3.25
CA THR A 211 -22.94 11.29 2.49
C THR A 211 -22.38 11.02 1.09
N TRP A 212 -21.91 12.07 0.38
CA TRP A 212 -21.26 11.93 -0.92
C TRP A 212 -19.92 11.19 -0.83
N ALA A 213 -19.12 11.48 0.20
CA ALA A 213 -17.82 10.87 0.42
C ALA A 213 -17.95 9.42 0.90
N GLN A 214 -19.00 9.10 1.67
CA GLN A 214 -19.33 7.72 2.06
C GLN A 214 -19.58 6.84 0.84
N SER A 215 -20.32 7.35 -0.16
CA SER A 215 -20.61 6.62 -1.39
C SER A 215 -19.33 6.27 -2.15
N ILE A 216 -18.38 7.21 -2.24
CA ILE A 216 -17.08 6.97 -2.88
C ILE A 216 -16.26 5.96 -2.08
N SER A 217 -16.24 6.11 -0.76
CA SER A 217 -15.51 5.22 0.16
C SER A 217 -15.93 3.76 0.00
N LYS A 218 -17.23 3.49 -0.19
CA LYS A 218 -17.78 2.15 -0.39
C LYS A 218 -17.44 1.52 -1.75
N VAL A 219 -16.92 2.29 -2.71
CA VAL A 219 -16.46 1.76 -4.00
C VAL A 219 -14.98 1.36 -3.94
N LEU A 220 -14.21 1.96 -3.03
CA LEU A 220 -12.76 1.79 -2.98
C LEU A 220 -12.37 0.42 -2.38
N PRO A 221 -11.47 -0.34 -3.03
CA PRO A 221 -11.00 -1.63 -2.51
C PRO A 221 -10.24 -1.48 -1.19
N VAL A 222 -9.51 -0.37 -1.03
CA VAL A 222 -8.72 -0.07 0.17
C VAL A 222 -9.59 -0.02 1.42
N THR A 223 -10.83 0.44 1.30
CA THR A 223 -11.80 0.49 2.40
C THR A 223 -12.10 -0.91 2.95
N TYR A 224 -12.43 -1.86 2.08
CA TYR A 224 -12.69 -3.25 2.47
C TYR A 224 -11.42 -3.95 2.96
N TRP A 225 -10.26 -3.58 2.41
CA TRP A 225 -8.98 -4.09 2.84
C TRP A 225 -8.63 -3.66 4.28
N MET A 226 -8.78 -2.36 4.60
CA MET A 226 -8.51 -1.84 5.94
C MET A 226 -9.50 -2.43 6.96
N ASP A 227 -10.78 -2.56 6.60
CA ASP A 227 -11.77 -3.15 7.50
C ASP A 227 -11.49 -4.65 7.77
N SER A 228 -11.20 -5.44 6.74
CA SER A 228 -10.85 -6.86 6.90
C SER A 228 -9.57 -7.08 7.71
N MET A 229 -8.55 -6.25 7.52
CA MET A 229 -7.33 -6.29 8.33
C MET A 229 -7.59 -5.98 9.80
N ARG A 230 -8.41 -4.96 10.11
CA ARG A 230 -8.78 -4.65 11.50
C ARG A 230 -9.58 -5.77 12.15
N ARG A 231 -10.53 -6.36 11.43
CA ARG A 231 -11.29 -7.53 11.94
C ARG A 231 -10.40 -8.73 12.22
N ALA A 232 -9.33 -8.90 11.46
CA ALA A 232 -8.36 -9.97 11.67
C ALA A 232 -7.42 -9.70 12.84
N LEU A 233 -6.99 -8.44 13.06
CA LEU A 233 -6.04 -8.07 14.12
C LEU A 233 -6.69 -7.76 15.47
N MET A 234 -7.92 -7.25 15.46
CA MET A 234 -8.65 -6.74 16.62
C MET A 234 -10.14 -7.06 16.54
N PRO A 235 -10.54 -8.34 16.63
CA PRO A 235 -11.94 -8.72 16.60
C PRO A 235 -12.76 -8.08 17.72
N ASP A 236 -12.21 -7.99 18.93
CA ASP A 236 -12.91 -7.44 20.10
C ASP A 236 -13.14 -5.93 19.99
N ALA A 237 -12.11 -5.14 19.66
CA ALA A 237 -12.27 -3.70 19.46
C ALA A 237 -13.24 -3.39 18.31
N MET A 238 -13.27 -4.22 17.27
CA MET A 238 -14.26 -4.09 16.18
C MET A 238 -15.67 -4.47 16.63
N ALA A 239 -15.81 -5.50 17.49
CA ALA A 239 -17.07 -5.87 18.09
C ALA A 239 -17.61 -4.77 19.02
N GLU A 240 -16.75 -4.15 19.83
CA GLU A 240 -17.09 -2.99 20.66
C GLU A 240 -17.55 -1.81 19.82
N LEU A 241 -16.80 -1.44 18.77
CA LEU A 241 -17.23 -0.36 17.87
C LEU A 241 -18.58 -0.66 17.20
N SER A 242 -18.85 -1.92 16.88
CA SER A 242 -20.11 -2.34 16.26
C SER A 242 -21.30 -2.43 17.22
N SER A 243 -21.05 -2.64 18.51
CA SER A 243 -22.07 -2.84 19.54
C SER A 243 -22.33 -1.59 20.40
N ALA A 244 -21.34 -0.71 20.55
CA ALA A 244 -21.42 0.51 21.33
C ALA A 244 -22.32 1.59 20.72
N ALA A 245 -22.71 1.46 19.45
CA ALA A 245 -23.61 2.38 18.79
C ALA A 245 -24.84 1.67 18.27
N ALA A 246 -26.02 2.30 18.41
CA ALA A 246 -27.26 1.87 17.77
C ALA A 246 -27.18 1.84 16.23
N PHE A 247 -26.06 2.30 15.66
CA PHE A 247 -25.72 2.31 14.25
C PHE A 247 -24.28 1.81 14.06
N ASP A 248 -24.06 0.99 13.05
CA ASP A 248 -22.74 0.50 12.62
C ASP A 248 -21.72 1.65 12.44
N VAL A 249 -20.79 1.80 13.39
CA VAL A 249 -19.81 2.90 13.43
C VAL A 249 -18.87 2.86 12.24
N THR A 250 -18.45 1.66 11.80
CA THR A 250 -17.54 1.54 10.66
C THR A 250 -18.26 1.71 9.32
N GLY A 251 -19.59 1.56 9.31
CA GLY A 251 -20.43 1.57 8.11
C GLY A 251 -20.33 0.27 7.30
N LEU A 252 -19.58 -0.71 7.83
CA LEU A 252 -19.36 -2.04 7.28
C LEU A 252 -19.56 -3.17 8.31
N GLY A 253 -19.65 -2.88 9.60
CA GLY A 253 -19.86 -3.83 10.70
C GLY A 253 -21.08 -4.73 10.53
N GLY A 254 -22.13 -4.28 9.81
CA GLY A 254 -23.29 -5.10 9.50
C GLY A 254 -23.05 -6.23 8.46
N PHE A 255 -21.92 -6.20 7.75
CA PHE A 255 -21.58 -7.22 6.75
C PHE A 255 -20.67 -8.32 7.34
N SER A 256 -20.83 -9.54 6.84
CA SER A 256 -19.97 -10.66 7.23
C SER A 256 -18.56 -10.54 6.66
N ASN A 257 -17.59 -11.18 7.32
CA ASN A 257 -16.19 -11.19 6.86
C ASN A 257 -16.06 -11.75 5.44
N LEU A 258 -16.85 -12.79 5.12
CA LEU A 258 -16.88 -13.38 3.78
C LEU A 258 -17.39 -12.37 2.73
N TYR A 259 -18.44 -11.61 3.06
CA TYR A 259 -18.96 -10.58 2.15
C TYR A 259 -17.89 -9.52 1.86
N ILE A 260 -17.19 -9.04 2.88
CA ILE A 260 -16.12 -8.04 2.73
C ILE A 260 -14.97 -8.59 1.89
N MET A 261 -14.57 -9.84 2.12
CA MET A 261 -13.54 -10.51 1.33
C MET A 261 -13.93 -10.68 -0.14
N ILE A 262 -15.19 -11.02 -0.42
CA ILE A 262 -15.71 -11.11 -1.79
C ILE A 262 -15.71 -9.74 -2.45
N TYR A 263 -16.19 -8.70 -1.76
CA TYR A 263 -16.17 -7.33 -2.29
C TYR A 263 -14.75 -6.82 -2.51
N LEU A 264 -13.82 -7.12 -1.61
CA LEU A 264 -12.40 -6.85 -1.79
C LEU A 264 -11.86 -7.56 -3.03
N ALA A 265 -12.16 -8.84 -3.23
CA ALA A 265 -11.71 -9.59 -4.40
C ALA A 265 -12.29 -9.03 -5.71
N ILE A 266 -13.59 -8.71 -5.74
CA ILE A 266 -14.26 -8.15 -6.92
C ILE A 266 -13.72 -6.76 -7.23
N SER A 267 -13.66 -5.88 -6.25
CA SER A 267 -13.12 -4.52 -6.42
C SER A 267 -11.64 -4.56 -6.82
N ALA A 268 -10.83 -5.41 -6.19
CA ALA A 268 -9.44 -5.61 -6.58
C ALA A 268 -9.32 -6.09 -8.03
N ALA A 269 -10.16 -7.02 -8.48
CA ALA A 269 -10.17 -7.48 -9.87
C ALA A 269 -10.57 -6.38 -10.87
N ILE A 270 -11.58 -5.56 -10.54
CA ILE A 270 -11.99 -4.41 -11.37
C ILE A 270 -10.84 -3.40 -11.47
N PHE A 271 -10.27 -3.01 -10.33
CA PHE A 271 -9.16 -2.06 -10.29
C PHE A 271 -7.90 -2.64 -10.94
N PHE A 272 -7.69 -3.96 -10.88
CA PHE A 272 -6.61 -4.64 -11.58
C PHE A 272 -6.72 -4.45 -13.10
N VAL A 273 -7.90 -4.75 -13.66
CA VAL A 273 -8.15 -4.59 -15.10
C VAL A 273 -8.02 -3.13 -15.52
N LEU A 274 -8.62 -2.21 -14.76
CA LEU A 274 -8.56 -0.77 -15.04
C LEU A 274 -7.12 -0.24 -15.00
N SER A 275 -6.37 -0.62 -13.97
CA SER A 275 -4.98 -0.20 -13.79
C SER A 275 -4.06 -0.72 -14.89
N LEU A 276 -4.22 -1.97 -15.31
CA LEU A 276 -3.49 -2.53 -16.45
C LEU A 276 -3.85 -1.84 -17.76
N ALA A 277 -5.13 -1.50 -17.96
CA ALA A 277 -5.57 -0.76 -19.13
C ALA A 277 -4.95 0.65 -19.16
N VAL A 278 -4.95 1.36 -18.03
CA VAL A 278 -4.30 2.68 -17.87
C VAL A 278 -2.81 2.58 -18.15
N PHE A 279 -2.12 1.61 -17.55
CA PHE A 279 -0.68 1.41 -17.75
C PHE A 279 -0.35 1.13 -19.22
N ARG A 280 -1.05 0.18 -19.86
CA ARG A 280 -0.83 -0.17 -21.28
C ARG A 280 -1.12 0.98 -22.22
N PHE A 281 -2.18 1.75 -21.94
CA PHE A 281 -2.50 2.95 -22.71
C PHE A 281 -1.37 3.98 -22.59
N ALA A 282 -0.94 4.28 -21.37
CA ALA A 282 0.11 5.26 -21.12
C ALA A 282 1.47 4.84 -21.71
N ASP A 283 1.87 3.57 -21.54
CA ASP A 283 3.08 3.00 -22.15
C ASP A 283 3.02 3.09 -23.68
N GLY A 284 1.90 2.72 -24.29
CA GLY A 284 1.71 2.81 -25.74
C GLY A 284 1.80 4.24 -26.27
N VAL A 285 1.20 5.20 -25.57
CA VAL A 285 1.28 6.63 -25.93
C VAL A 285 2.71 7.15 -25.75
N ALA A 286 3.38 6.75 -24.68
CA ALA A 286 4.75 7.16 -24.40
C ALA A 286 5.73 6.66 -25.46
N ARG A 287 5.63 5.39 -25.87
CA ARG A 287 6.41 4.80 -26.96
C ARG A 287 6.22 5.54 -28.27
N ARG A 288 4.96 5.78 -28.68
CA ARG A 288 4.64 6.48 -29.95
C ARG A 288 5.16 7.92 -29.98
N LYS A 289 5.17 8.59 -28.84
CA LYS A 289 5.61 9.99 -28.72
C LYS A 289 7.10 10.13 -28.34
N GLY A 290 7.85 9.03 -28.23
CA GLY A 290 9.25 9.05 -27.80
C GLY A 290 9.46 9.61 -26.39
N LYS A 291 8.46 9.50 -25.52
CA LYS A 291 8.46 10.12 -24.17
C LYS A 291 9.05 9.23 -23.07
N ILE A 292 9.36 7.97 -23.35
CA ILE A 292 9.90 7.04 -22.34
C ILE A 292 11.17 7.61 -21.70
N ASP A 293 12.05 8.19 -22.51
CA ASP A 293 13.35 8.69 -22.07
C ASP A 293 13.34 10.18 -21.74
N TRP A 294 12.16 10.81 -21.76
CA TRP A 294 12.08 12.25 -21.55
C TRP A 294 12.33 12.58 -20.08
N THR A 295 13.51 13.07 -19.74
CA THR A 295 13.84 13.52 -18.38
C THR A 295 13.44 14.97 -18.16
N THR A 296 13.18 15.36 -16.91
CA THR A 296 12.80 16.73 -16.56
C THR A 296 13.97 17.72 -16.48
N SER A 297 15.22 17.22 -16.57
CA SER A 297 16.47 18.00 -16.50
C SER A 297 16.60 18.86 -15.23
N TYR A 298 16.08 18.40 -14.09
CA TYR A 298 16.33 18.98 -12.78
C TYR A 298 17.26 18.11 -11.94
#